data_AF-S4NNZ4-F1
#
_entry.id   AF-S4NNZ4-F1
#
_cell.length_a   1.000
_cell.length_b   1.000
_cell.length_c   1.000
_cell.angle_alpha   90.00
_cell.angle_beta   90.00
_cell.angle_gamma   90.00
#
_symmetry.space_group_name_H-M   'P 1'
#
loop_
_entity.id
_entity.type
_entity.pdbx_description
1 polymer ?
#
loop_
_entity_poly.entity_id
_entity_poly.type
_entity_poly.pdbx_seq_one_letter_code
_entity_poly.pdbx_strand_id
1 'polypeptide(L)'
;WKTHQWQKSKPISGKRPINRKFHFKQIARAVKFTSKLFGRALSKRIKATVLYATETGKSEQYAKELGVIFGHAFNAQVHCMMDYDITSIEHEALLL
;
A
#
# COMPACT_ATOMS: atom_id res chain seq x y z
N TRP A 1 27.11 29.02 6.21
CA TRP A 1 26.18 28.75 5.10
C TRP A 1 24.82 29.38 5.44
N LYS A 2 24.22 30.15 4.52
CA LYS A 2 22.89 30.75 4.72
C LYS A 2 21.84 29.85 4.06
N THR A 3 21.02 29.17 4.86
CA THR A 3 19.87 28.41 4.37
C THR A 3 18.71 29.36 4.07
N HIS A 4 18.02 29.13 2.95
CA HIS A 4 16.83 29.89 2.58
C HIS A 4 15.72 29.63 3.61
N GLN A 5 15.31 30.67 4.33
CA GLN A 5 14.13 30.59 5.20
C GLN A 5 12.86 30.82 4.38
N TRP A 6 12.04 29.78 4.26
CA TRP A 6 10.71 29.91 3.67
C TRP A 6 9.86 30.88 4.49
N GLN A 7 9.60 32.06 3.94
CA GLN A 7 8.61 32.96 4.52
C GLN A 7 7.22 32.36 4.31
N LYS A 8 6.53 32.05 5.41
CA LYS A 8 5.14 31.63 5.38
C LYS A 8 4.34 32.73 4.66
N SER A 9 3.76 32.42 3.50
CA SER A 9 2.92 33.37 2.77
C SER A 9 1.82 33.86 3.72
N LYS A 10 1.76 35.18 3.96
CA LYS A 10 0.61 35.78 4.65
C LYS A 10 -0.63 35.41 3.84
N PRO A 11 -1.71 34.93 4.49
CA PRO A 11 -2.90 34.52 3.75
C PRO A 11 -3.44 35.74 3.00
N ILE A 12 -3.68 35.57 1.70
CA ILE A 12 -4.12 36.62 0.74
C ILE A 12 -5.41 37.31 1.19
N SER A 13 -6.13 36.70 2.12
CA SER A 13 -7.24 37.25 2.89
C SER A 13 -6.97 36.85 4.34
N GLY A 14 -7.08 37.77 5.32
CA GLY A 14 -6.82 37.54 6.75
C GLY A 14 -7.65 36.45 7.46
N LYS A 15 -8.19 35.48 6.72
CA LYS A 15 -8.84 34.28 7.21
C LYS A 15 -7.77 33.26 7.62
N ARG A 16 -7.77 32.91 8.90
CA ARG A 16 -7.10 31.72 9.45
C ARG A 16 -7.40 30.52 8.53
N PRO A 17 -6.48 29.57 8.33
CA PRO A 17 -6.79 28.37 7.54
C PRO A 17 -8.02 27.71 8.15
N ILE A 18 -9.14 27.82 7.44
CA ILE A 18 -10.40 27.23 7.89
C ILE A 18 -10.13 25.74 7.90
N ASN A 19 -10.18 25.14 9.08
CA ASN A 19 -10.07 23.70 9.25
C ASN A 19 -11.34 23.07 8.66
N ARG A 20 -11.41 23.01 7.33
CA ARG A 20 -12.56 22.51 6.58
C ARG A 20 -12.59 21.00 6.78
N LYS A 21 -13.43 20.55 7.70
CA LYS A 21 -13.73 19.13 7.86
C LYS A 21 -14.38 18.62 6.56
N PHE A 22 -13.78 17.60 5.95
CA PHE A 22 -14.36 16.95 4.78
C PHE A 22 -15.58 16.13 5.19
N HIS A 23 -16.64 16.19 4.40
CA HIS A 23 -17.79 15.31 4.60
C HIS A 23 -17.42 13.88 4.17
N PHE A 24 -18.03 12.89 4.82
CA PHE A 24 -17.82 11.47 4.48
C PHE A 24 -18.01 11.19 2.98
N LYS A 25 -19.02 11.80 2.34
CA LYS A 25 -19.27 11.68 0.89
C LYS A 25 -18.08 12.12 0.03
N GLN A 26 -17.32 13.13 0.47
CA GLN A 26 -16.13 13.59 -0.24
C GLN A 26 -14.97 12.61 -0.06
N ILE A 27 -14.77 12.12 1.17
CA ILE A 27 -13.75 11.12 1.49
C ILE A 27 -14.01 9.82 0.71
N ALA A 28 -15.25 9.33 0.73
CA ALA A 28 -15.64 8.12 0.00
C ALA A 28 -15.38 8.24 -1.52
N ARG A 29 -15.64 9.41 -2.12
CA ARG A 29 -15.31 9.67 -3.53
C ARG A 29 -13.81 9.66 -3.79
N ALA A 30 -13.02 10.27 -2.90
CA ALA A 30 -11.56 10.28 -3.00
C ALA A 30 -10.99 8.86 -2.88
N VAL A 31 -11.45 8.06 -1.91
CA VAL A 31 -11.07 6.65 -1.75
C VAL A 31 -11.41 5.86 -3.01
N LYS A 32 -12.63 5.99 -3.55
CA LYS A 32 -13.01 5.29 -4.79
C LYS A 32 -12.10 5.65 -5.97
N PHE A 33 -11.74 6.93 -6.09
CA PHE A 33 -10.84 7.40 -7.13
C PHE A 33 -9.43 6.80 -6.98
N THR A 34 -8.84 6.86 -5.78
CA THR A 34 -7.52 6.31 -5.53
C THR A 34 -7.49 4.79 -5.67
N SER A 35 -8.52 4.08 -5.24
CA SER A 35 -8.65 2.62 -5.47
C SER A 35 -8.65 2.27 -6.95
N LYS A 36 -9.32 3.04 -7.80
CA LYS A 36 -9.33 2.82 -9.25
C LYS A 36 -7.93 3.03 -9.88
N LEU A 37 -7.22 4.07 -9.43
CA LEU A 37 -5.83 4.31 -9.87
C LEU A 37 -4.89 3.20 -9.39
N PHE A 38 -5.01 2.81 -8.12
CA PHE A 38 -4.19 1.78 -7.50
C PHE A 38 -4.38 0.42 -8.18
N GLY A 39 -5.62 -0.01 -8.42
CA GLY A 39 -5.90 -1.27 -9.12
C GLY A 39 -5.27 -1.33 -10.51
N ARG A 40 -5.31 -0.23 -11.28
CA ARG A 40 -4.67 -0.15 -12.61
C ARG A 40 -3.13 -0.14 -12.53
N ALA A 41 -2.55 0.42 -11.48
CA ALA A 41 -1.11 0.41 -11.26
C ALA A 41 -0.63 -0.99 -10.83
N LEU A 42 -1.33 -1.64 -9.89
CA LEU A 42 -1.03 -2.98 -9.42
C LEU A 42 -1.11 -4.03 -10.53
N SER A 43 -2.10 -3.95 -11.42
CA SER A 43 -2.28 -4.93 -12.50
C SER A 43 -1.12 -4.97 -13.50
N LYS A 44 -0.24 -3.96 -13.50
CA LYS A 44 0.95 -3.90 -14.35
C LYS A 44 2.22 -4.41 -13.65
N ARG A 45 2.16 -4.60 -12.33
CA ARG A 45 3.30 -5.09 -11.54
C ARG A 45 3.39 -6.60 -11.63
N ILE A 46 4.61 -7.12 -11.52
CA ILE A 46 4.87 -8.56 -11.45
C ILE A 46 4.23 -9.11 -10.17
N LYS A 47 3.54 -10.25 -10.28
CA LYS A 47 2.98 -10.99 -9.14
C LYS A 47 4.13 -11.57 -8.31
N ALA A 48 4.09 -11.37 -7.00
CA ALA A 48 5.01 -12.00 -6.06
C ALA A 48 4.19 -12.66 -4.95
N THR A 49 4.41 -13.94 -4.73
CA THR A 49 3.64 -14.73 -3.76
C THR A 49 4.59 -15.20 -2.66
N VAL A 50 4.31 -14.81 -1.42
CA VAL A 50 5.05 -15.24 -0.23
C VAL A 50 4.23 -16.33 0.45
N LEU A 51 4.75 -17.54 0.47
CA LEU A 51 4.17 -18.66 1.19
C LEU A 51 4.84 -18.79 2.55
N TYR A 52 4.03 -18.98 3.60
CA TYR A 52 4.56 -19.23 4.93
C TYR A 52 3.92 -20.46 5.56
N ALA A 53 4.72 -21.16 6.35
CA ALA A 53 4.25 -22.14 7.32
C ALA A 53 4.65 -21.66 8.71
N THR A 54 3.75 -21.80 9.68
CA THR A 54 3.99 -21.32 11.04
C THR A 54 3.31 -22.22 12.06
N GLU A 55 3.96 -22.41 13.20
CA GLU A 55 3.39 -23.09 14.37
C GLU A 55 3.18 -22.11 15.53
N THR A 56 4.15 -21.20 15.73
CA THR A 56 4.17 -20.21 16.83
C THR A 56 3.91 -18.77 16.37
N GLY A 57 3.62 -18.55 15.08
CA GLY A 57 3.31 -17.23 14.50
C GLY A 57 4.52 -16.43 13.98
N LYS A 58 5.76 -16.80 14.31
CA LYS A 58 6.95 -16.01 13.89
C LYS A 58 7.12 -15.90 12.38
N SER A 59 7.01 -17.03 11.67
CA SER A 59 7.16 -17.04 10.20
C SER A 59 6.06 -16.26 9.49
N GLU A 60 4.84 -16.28 10.03
CA GLU A 60 3.73 -15.45 9.53
C GLU A 60 4.03 -13.97 9.67
N GLN A 61 4.58 -13.54 10.82
CA GLN A 61 4.96 -12.16 11.02
C GLN A 61 6.03 -11.72 10.02
N TYR A 62 7.09 -12.52 9.83
CA TYR A 62 8.14 -12.22 8.84
C TYR A 62 7.59 -12.19 7.42
N ALA A 63 6.68 -13.09 7.06
CA ALA A 63 6.05 -13.11 5.75
C ALA A 63 5.20 -11.85 5.50
N LYS A 64 4.48 -11.36 6.52
CA LYS A 64 3.74 -10.08 6.44
C LYS A 64 4.69 -8.89 6.24
N GLU A 65 5.79 -8.84 6.98
CA GLU A 65 6.82 -7.80 6.84
C GLU A 65 7.46 -7.85 5.44
N LEU A 66 7.79 -9.04 4.96
CA LEU A 66 8.31 -9.26 3.60
C LEU A 66 7.31 -8.79 2.53
N GLY A 67 6.02 -9.08 2.72
CA GLY A 67 4.94 -8.61 1.84
C GLY A 67 4.87 -7.09 1.75
N VAL A 68 5.07 -6.37 2.87
CA VAL A 68 5.14 -4.90 2.87
C VAL A 68 6.34 -4.40 2.07
N ILE A 69 7.52 -5.00 2.27
CA ILE A 69 8.75 -4.64 1.56
C ILE A 69 8.58 -4.84 0.05
N PHE A 70 8.07 -6.01 -0.36
CA PHE A 70 7.85 -6.33 -1.77
C PHE A 70 6.72 -5.50 -2.39
N GLY A 71 5.68 -5.15 -1.61
CA GLY A 71 4.55 -4.33 -2.07
C GLY A 71 4.94 -2.94 -2.58
N HIS A 72 6.14 -2.45 -2.29
CA HIS A 72 6.65 -1.20 -2.89
C HIS A 72 6.85 -1.31 -4.40
N ALA A 73 7.29 -2.47 -4.91
CA ALA A 73 7.63 -2.68 -6.32
C ALA A 73 6.76 -3.73 -7.02
N PHE A 74 6.33 -4.77 -6.30
CA PHE A 74 5.57 -5.91 -6.80
C PHE A 74 4.08 -5.81 -6.46
N ASN A 75 3.27 -6.65 -7.09
CA ASN A 75 1.93 -6.98 -6.60
C ASN A 75 2.07 -8.18 -5.64
N ALA A 76 2.49 -7.88 -4.41
CA ALA A 76 2.84 -8.89 -3.41
C ALA A 76 1.60 -9.45 -2.71
N GLN A 77 1.56 -10.77 -2.54
CA GLN A 77 0.52 -11.51 -1.81
C GLN A 77 1.18 -12.44 -0.80
N VAL A 78 0.56 -12.64 0.35
CA VAL A 78 1.07 -13.48 1.45
C VAL A 78 0.03 -14.53 1.78
N HIS A 79 0.40 -15.81 1.74
CA HIS A 79 -0.50 -16.93 1.95
C HIS A 79 0.09 -17.95 2.92
N CYS A 80 -0.77 -18.53 3.77
CA CYS A 80 -0.42 -19.73 4.52
C CYS A 80 -0.33 -20.91 3.55
N MET A 81 0.71 -21.74 3.68
CA MET A 81 0.89 -22.92 2.84
C MET A 81 -0.28 -23.92 2.95
N MET A 82 -0.93 -24.00 4.11
CA MET A 82 -2.08 -24.88 4.33
C MET A 82 -3.32 -24.49 3.52
N ASP A 83 -3.45 -23.19 3.23
CA ASP A 83 -4.62 -22.63 2.53
C ASP A 83 -4.32 -22.34 1.05
N TYR A 84 -3.09 -22.59 0.61
CA TYR A 84 -2.65 -22.28 -0.75
C TYR A 84 -2.91 -23.44 -1.71
N ASP A 85 -3.54 -23.15 -2.84
CA ASP A 85 -3.80 -24.12 -3.90
C ASP A 85 -2.52 -24.41 -4.70
N ILE A 86 -1.99 -25.62 -4.55
CA ILE A 86 -0.75 -26.05 -5.19
C ILE A 86 -0.82 -26.05 -6.72
N THR A 87 -2.03 -26.15 -7.31
CA THR A 87 -2.19 -26.09 -8.77
C THR A 87 -1.83 -24.70 -9.32
N SER A 88 -1.86 -23.66 -8.48
CA SER A 88 -1.51 -22.30 -8.87
C SER A 88 0.00 -22.07 -9.01
N ILE A 89 0.84 -22.99 -8.53
CA ILE A 89 2.32 -22.85 -8.56
C ILE A 89 2.84 -22.62 -9.98
N GLU A 90 2.29 -23.31 -10.98
CA GLU A 90 2.77 -23.22 -12.37
C GLU A 90 2.55 -21.83 -12.99
N HIS A 91 1.64 -21.03 -12.41
CA HIS A 91 1.30 -19.69 -12.87
C HIS A 91 1.98 -18.59 -12.03
N GLU A 92 2.80 -18.95 -11.04
CA GLU A 92 3.51 -17.97 -10.22
C GLU A 92 4.71 -17.36 -10.97
N ALA A 93 4.83 -16.03 -10.92
CA ALA A 93 5.95 -15.33 -11.53
C ALA A 93 7.16 -15.22 -10.58
N LEU A 94 6.90 -15.15 -9.27
CA LEU A 94 7.91 -15.13 -8.22
C LEU A 94 7.31 -15.74 -6.94
N LEU A 95 7.97 -16.75 -6.39
CA LEU A 95 7.56 -17.46 -5.17
C LEU A 95 8.65 -17.32 -4.09
N LEU A 96 8.25 -17.03 -2.87
CA LEU A 96 9.11 -16.81 -1.69
C LEU A 96 8.61 -17.65 -0.51
#